data_AF-A0A3P7DA50-F1
#
_entry.id   AF-A0A3P7DA50-F1
#
_cell.length_a   1.000
_cell.length_b   1.000
_cell.length_c   1.000
_cell.angle_alpha   90.00
_cell.angle_beta   90.00
_cell.angle_gamma   90.00
#
_symmetry.space_group_name_H-M   'P 1'
#
loop_
_entity.id
_entity.type
_entity.pdbx_description
1 polymer ?
#
loop_
_entity_poly.entity_id
_entity_poly.type
_entity_poly.pdbx_seq_one_letter_code
_entity_poly.pdbx_strand_id
1 'polypeptide(L)'
;MDAYFSMRELLKCLVQRSSMPNLTEEQKHNALMEAFSVVQKTTINTFTKENIAKLYSLRGKVLMKLEKYDDASHSFKTAALLHENVAGGNSVWLHWADFLESRLDIENTEEAALSAGIEALVGIMEGARMENELRARKYIARLLWLVKKLSVYGNITEKEVDAKLEKHGTGIPASNWLPWTLYLGVLVLYLLGNGLSNQSAAVNRPVILESIESEFDSIFFHLLEASRKYITQSAQALSLLHCGKDRESRGWLPQLVAELQLRPSVAIARIISHVGESNEQQVFYAVAASQPLDFILENVSAAFDPLKNDKGNPVTSQELFRDIIRKLCQNRPVEISSLCRILFELNSVKEHWLEYTLHKVNELKNRLFGFAHRNLESLTSHPIPEDFVAEIRKWQCSLQDFTGFKEISEDIKKCAQDLESDFAIQKGRNDKLTDLLSIVVKWSLLLAAKFDKLPRLLNI
;
A
#
# COMPACT_ATOMS: atom_id res chain seq x y z
N MET A 1 5.34 8.60 -41.28
CA MET A 1 5.65 8.26 -39.86
C MET A 1 7.06 8.70 -39.48
N ASP A 2 8.04 8.49 -40.34
CA ASP A 2 9.47 8.66 -40.04
C ASP A 2 9.89 10.08 -39.62
N ALA A 3 9.28 11.12 -40.20
CA ALA A 3 9.59 12.51 -39.88
C ALA A 3 9.31 12.87 -38.40
N TYR A 4 8.17 12.41 -37.86
CA TYR A 4 7.83 12.63 -36.47
C TYR A 4 8.79 11.88 -35.53
N PHE A 5 9.10 10.61 -35.82
CA PHE A 5 10.02 9.84 -34.99
C PHE A 5 11.42 10.46 -34.96
N SER A 6 11.95 10.86 -36.12
CA SER A 6 13.26 11.49 -36.24
C SER A 6 13.34 12.78 -35.41
N MET A 7 12.32 13.62 -35.51
CA MET A 7 12.22 14.85 -34.73
C MET A 7 12.05 14.59 -33.24
N ARG A 8 11.20 13.63 -32.85
CA ARG A 8 11.01 13.25 -31.45
C ARG A 8 12.32 12.81 -30.82
N GLU A 9 13.10 11.97 -31.49
CA GLU A 9 14.40 11.52 -30.99
C GLU A 9 15.40 12.68 -30.95
N LEU A 10 15.44 13.56 -31.95
CA LEU A 10 16.27 14.78 -31.90
C LEU A 10 15.94 15.66 -30.69
N LEU A 11 14.65 15.91 -30.43
CA LEU A 11 14.20 16.70 -29.29
C LEU A 11 14.58 16.05 -27.96
N LYS A 12 14.44 14.73 -27.83
CA LYS A 12 14.90 14.00 -26.66
C LYS A 12 16.41 14.14 -26.47
N CYS A 13 17.21 14.00 -27.53
CA CYS A 13 18.66 14.16 -27.48
C CYS A 13 19.06 15.56 -27.01
N LEU A 14 18.42 16.62 -27.52
CA LEU A 14 18.69 18.01 -27.11
C LEU A 14 18.30 18.26 -25.64
N VAL A 15 17.15 17.75 -25.21
CA VAL A 15 16.70 17.83 -23.81
C VAL A 15 17.62 17.02 -22.89
N GLN A 16 18.08 15.85 -23.32
CA GLN A 16 19.05 15.05 -22.57
C GLN A 16 20.41 15.74 -22.49
N ARG A 17 20.88 16.36 -23.57
CA ARG A 17 22.10 17.19 -23.58
C ARG A 17 21.99 18.28 -22.51
N SER A 18 20.88 19.01 -22.42
CA SER A 18 20.67 20.03 -21.39
C SER A 18 20.74 19.51 -19.94
N SER A 19 20.65 18.20 -19.73
CA SER A 19 20.64 17.55 -18.40
C SER A 19 21.99 16.92 -18.03
N MET A 20 23.01 17.02 -18.90
CA MET A 20 24.34 16.48 -18.62
C MET A 20 25.05 17.31 -17.54
N PRO A 21 25.72 16.68 -16.55
CA PRO A 21 26.32 17.37 -15.42
C PRO A 21 27.53 18.26 -15.80
N ASN A 22 28.20 17.97 -16.92
CA ASN A 22 29.47 18.60 -17.30
C ASN A 22 29.31 19.88 -18.15
N LEU A 23 28.08 20.37 -18.35
CA LEU A 23 27.81 21.55 -19.19
C LEU A 23 27.69 22.82 -18.34
N THR A 24 28.19 23.92 -18.89
CA THR A 24 27.91 25.28 -18.39
C THR A 24 26.43 25.62 -18.55
N GLU A 25 25.90 26.54 -17.71
CA GLU A 25 24.51 26.99 -17.81
C GLU A 25 24.18 27.56 -19.19
N GLU A 26 25.14 28.25 -19.83
CA GLU A 26 25.00 28.75 -21.19
C GLU A 26 24.82 27.62 -22.22
N GLN A 27 25.62 26.55 -22.12
CA GLN A 27 25.48 25.39 -23.01
C GLN A 27 24.16 24.65 -22.81
N LYS A 28 23.67 24.57 -21.56
CA LYS A 28 22.34 24.01 -21.25
C LYS A 28 21.25 24.86 -21.89
N HIS A 29 21.31 26.17 -21.70
CA HIS A 29 20.36 27.12 -22.29
C HIS A 29 20.36 27.05 -23.82
N ASN A 30 21.54 27.03 -24.46
CA ASN A 30 21.67 26.93 -25.91
C ASN A 30 21.06 25.64 -26.47
N ALA A 31 21.25 24.51 -25.79
CA ALA A 31 20.62 23.24 -26.17
C ALA A 31 19.09 23.28 -26.09
N LEU A 32 18.54 23.95 -25.09
CA LEU A 32 17.09 24.13 -24.94
C LEU A 32 16.51 25.09 -25.98
N MET A 33 17.21 26.18 -26.28
CA MET A 33 16.83 27.12 -27.35
C MET A 33 16.87 26.46 -28.72
N GLU A 34 17.87 25.60 -28.97
CA GLU A 34 17.94 24.77 -30.17
C GLU A 34 16.73 23.84 -30.27
N ALA A 35 16.39 23.13 -29.19
CA ALA A 35 15.21 22.26 -29.13
C ALA A 35 13.92 23.05 -29.41
N PHE A 36 13.78 24.24 -28.82
CA PHE A 36 12.63 25.11 -29.03
C PHE A 36 12.49 25.54 -30.49
N SER A 37 13.59 25.96 -31.13
CA SER A 37 13.61 26.32 -32.57
C SER A 37 13.20 25.15 -33.45
N VAL A 38 13.67 23.93 -33.15
CA VAL A 38 13.30 22.72 -33.90
C VAL A 38 11.79 22.45 -33.81
N VAL A 39 11.21 22.55 -32.61
CA VAL A 39 9.76 22.38 -32.42
C VAL A 39 8.98 23.43 -33.20
N GLN A 40 9.39 24.70 -33.16
CA GLN A 40 8.66 25.79 -33.82
C GLN A 40 8.70 25.72 -35.35
N LYS A 41 9.83 25.31 -35.94
CA LYS A 41 10.02 25.23 -37.40
C LYS A 41 9.39 23.98 -38.03
N THR A 42 8.85 23.10 -37.20
CA THR A 42 8.26 21.85 -37.66
C THR A 42 6.93 22.09 -38.38
N THR A 43 6.85 21.63 -39.62
CA THR A 43 5.58 21.58 -40.37
C THR A 43 4.72 20.41 -39.88
N ILE A 44 3.67 20.71 -39.11
CA ILE A 44 2.79 19.70 -38.48
C ILE A 44 1.72 19.11 -39.40
N ASN A 45 1.56 19.62 -40.63
CA ASN A 45 0.44 19.29 -41.52
C ASN A 45 0.35 17.80 -41.88
N THR A 46 1.46 17.06 -41.81
CA THR A 46 1.53 15.63 -42.12
C THR A 46 1.42 14.73 -40.89
N PHE A 47 1.30 15.32 -39.69
CA PHE A 47 1.29 14.57 -38.44
C PHE A 47 -0.14 14.22 -38.03
N THR A 48 -0.29 13.04 -37.42
CA THR A 48 -1.55 12.65 -36.78
C THR A 48 -1.82 13.55 -35.58
N LYS A 49 -3.10 13.72 -35.20
CA LYS A 49 -3.48 14.49 -34.00
C LYS A 49 -2.70 14.06 -32.75
N GLU A 50 -2.51 12.75 -32.57
CA GLU A 50 -1.74 12.18 -31.45
C GLU A 50 -0.25 12.62 -31.47
N ASN A 51 0.37 12.64 -32.65
CA ASN A 51 1.75 13.11 -32.81
C ASN A 51 1.87 14.62 -32.57
N ILE A 52 0.86 15.39 -33.00
CA ILE A 52 0.78 16.83 -32.73
C ILE A 52 0.65 17.06 -31.21
N ALA A 53 -0.23 16.34 -30.52
CA ALA A 53 -0.37 16.42 -29.06
C ALA A 53 0.95 16.11 -28.34
N LYS A 54 1.64 15.03 -28.73
CA LYS A 54 2.96 14.67 -28.17
C LYS A 54 4.02 15.74 -28.46
N LEU A 55 3.99 16.39 -29.63
CA LEU A 55 4.88 17.51 -29.97
C LEU A 55 4.64 18.73 -29.07
N TYR A 56 3.39 19.12 -28.85
CA TYR A 56 3.05 20.21 -27.91
C TYR A 56 3.42 19.88 -26.46
N SER A 57 3.31 18.63 -26.04
CA SER A 57 3.79 18.18 -24.73
C SER A 57 5.31 18.31 -24.59
N LEU A 58 6.07 17.96 -25.64
CA LEU A 58 7.52 18.18 -25.66
C LEU A 58 7.88 19.66 -25.68
N ARG A 59 7.12 20.49 -26.42
CA ARG A 59 7.25 21.95 -26.41
C ARG A 59 7.10 22.50 -24.99
N GLY A 60 6.06 22.05 -24.27
CA GLY A 60 5.80 22.44 -22.89
C GLY A 60 6.99 22.11 -21.97
N LYS A 61 7.60 20.93 -22.13
CA LYS A 61 8.80 20.56 -21.34
C LYS A 61 9.99 21.46 -21.60
N VAL A 62 10.26 21.78 -22.87
CA VAL A 62 11.37 22.67 -23.24
C VAL A 62 11.13 24.05 -22.66
N LEU A 63 9.91 24.58 -22.78
CA LEU A 63 9.53 25.89 -22.22
C LEU A 63 9.60 25.94 -20.69
N MET A 64 9.18 24.86 -20.02
CA MET A 64 9.31 24.72 -18.56
C MET A 64 10.78 24.78 -18.12
N LYS A 65 11.68 24.09 -18.83
CA LYS A 65 13.13 24.15 -18.56
C LYS A 65 13.77 25.50 -18.90
N LEU A 66 13.13 26.30 -19.75
CA LEU A 66 13.51 27.68 -20.07
C LEU A 66 12.83 28.70 -19.16
N GLU A 67 12.14 28.27 -18.10
CA GLU A 67 11.43 29.12 -17.13
C GLU A 67 10.34 30.01 -17.77
N LYS A 68 9.82 29.61 -18.94
CA LYS A 68 8.71 30.27 -19.64
C LYS A 68 7.38 29.61 -19.27
N TYR A 69 6.95 29.80 -18.03
CA TYR A 69 5.84 29.04 -17.44
C TYR A 69 4.48 29.26 -18.12
N ASP A 70 4.14 30.49 -18.53
CA ASP A 70 2.87 30.78 -19.19
C ASP A 70 2.77 30.09 -20.57
N ASP A 71 3.83 30.19 -21.37
CA ASP A 71 3.93 29.53 -22.66
C ASP A 71 3.94 28.00 -22.52
N ALA A 72 4.59 27.49 -21.47
CA ALA A 72 4.60 26.07 -21.13
C ALA A 72 3.18 25.60 -20.80
N SER A 73 2.46 26.33 -19.94
CA SER A 73 1.07 26.05 -19.57
C SER A 73 0.17 26.01 -20.80
N HIS A 74 0.26 27.01 -21.67
CA HIS A 74 -0.49 27.02 -22.93
C HIS A 74 -0.17 25.80 -23.79
N SER A 75 1.11 25.46 -23.94
CA SER A 75 1.53 24.31 -24.75
C SER A 75 0.98 22.99 -24.19
N PHE A 76 0.99 22.79 -22.88
CA PHE A 76 0.41 21.60 -22.24
C PHE A 76 -1.12 21.55 -22.37
N LYS A 77 -1.82 22.68 -22.19
CA LYS A 77 -3.27 22.76 -22.39
C LYS A 77 -3.65 22.41 -23.83
N THR A 78 -2.94 22.94 -24.83
CA THR A 78 -3.13 22.56 -26.24
C THR A 78 -2.87 21.07 -26.46
N ALA A 79 -1.79 20.52 -25.88
CA ALA A 79 -1.48 19.10 -26.00
C ALA A 79 -2.61 18.21 -25.47
N ALA A 80 -3.20 18.57 -24.32
CA ALA A 80 -4.29 17.81 -23.70
C ALA A 80 -5.59 17.90 -24.49
N LEU A 81 -5.94 19.07 -25.04
CA LEU A 81 -7.13 19.25 -25.88
C LEU A 81 -7.08 18.42 -27.17
N LEU A 82 -5.89 18.21 -27.74
CA LEU A 82 -5.69 17.41 -28.94
C LEU A 82 -5.64 15.90 -28.66
N HIS A 83 -5.48 15.50 -27.41
CA HIS A 83 -5.27 14.11 -27.02
C HIS A 83 -6.62 13.37 -26.89
N GLU A 84 -7.10 12.83 -28.00
CA GLU A 84 -8.40 12.15 -28.06
C GLU A 84 -8.39 10.70 -27.53
N ASN A 85 -7.23 10.01 -27.53
CA ASN A 85 -7.19 8.56 -27.32
C ASN A 85 -6.20 8.14 -26.21
N VAL A 86 -6.74 7.63 -25.10
CA VAL A 86 -6.01 7.18 -23.89
C VAL A 86 -5.10 5.97 -24.18
N ALA A 87 -5.43 5.16 -25.19
CA ALA A 87 -4.76 3.90 -25.51
C ALA A 87 -3.29 4.05 -25.98
N GLY A 88 -2.91 5.20 -26.56
CA GLY A 88 -1.58 5.44 -27.18
C GLY A 88 -0.44 5.80 -26.22
N GLY A 89 -0.70 5.78 -24.91
CA GLY A 89 0.28 6.11 -23.86
C GLY A 89 0.24 7.57 -23.41
N ASN A 90 -0.30 7.79 -22.21
CA ASN A 90 -0.61 9.08 -21.56
C ASN A 90 0.59 9.95 -21.15
N SER A 91 1.69 9.92 -21.90
CA SER A 91 2.83 10.78 -21.61
C SER A 91 2.45 12.27 -21.58
N VAL A 92 1.45 12.71 -22.36
CA VAL A 92 0.96 14.10 -22.37
C VAL A 92 0.44 14.51 -20.99
N TRP A 93 -0.50 13.74 -20.44
CA TRP A 93 -1.08 13.97 -19.11
C TRP A 93 -0.05 13.92 -18.00
N LEU A 94 0.87 12.95 -18.07
CA LEU A 94 1.94 12.83 -17.08
C LEU A 94 2.86 14.06 -17.09
N HIS A 95 3.24 14.54 -18.27
CA HIS A 95 4.11 15.70 -18.39
C HIS A 95 3.42 17.00 -17.97
N TRP A 96 2.12 17.11 -18.23
CA TRP A 96 1.34 18.24 -17.74
C TRP A 96 1.22 18.21 -16.21
N ALA A 97 0.93 17.04 -15.63
CA ALA A 97 0.94 16.86 -14.18
C ALA A 97 2.31 17.16 -13.56
N ASP A 98 3.42 16.71 -14.18
CA ASP A 98 4.79 17.05 -13.76
C ASP A 98 4.99 18.56 -13.69
N PHE A 99 4.55 19.29 -14.73
CA PHE A 99 4.65 20.75 -14.78
C PHE A 99 3.83 21.41 -13.66
N LEU A 100 2.58 21.00 -13.48
CA LEU A 100 1.70 21.56 -12.46
C LEU A 100 2.15 21.23 -11.04
N GLU A 101 2.65 20.02 -10.79
CA GLU A 101 3.23 19.63 -9.51
C GLU A 101 4.49 20.45 -9.20
N SER A 102 5.34 20.72 -10.19
CA SER A 102 6.51 21.60 -9.98
C SER A 102 6.11 23.03 -9.64
N ARG A 103 5.04 23.56 -10.25
CA ARG A 103 4.49 24.87 -9.88
C ARG A 103 3.94 24.86 -8.44
N LEU A 104 3.20 23.80 -8.07
CA LEU A 104 2.71 23.61 -6.71
C LEU A 104 3.85 23.56 -5.69
N ASP A 105 4.95 22.87 -6.00
CA ASP A 105 6.13 22.79 -5.14
C ASP A 105 6.86 24.13 -4.97
N ILE A 106 6.89 24.97 -6.02
CA ILE A 106 7.55 26.28 -5.98
C ILE A 106 6.72 27.29 -5.19
N GLU A 107 5.41 27.39 -5.47
CA GLU A 107 4.54 28.38 -4.85
C GLU A 107 4.15 27.99 -3.41
N ASN A 108 3.84 26.71 -3.19
CA ASN A 108 3.49 26.13 -1.89
C ASN A 108 2.41 26.93 -1.10
N THR A 109 1.40 27.45 -1.81
CA THR A 109 0.23 28.14 -1.22
C THR A 109 -1.09 27.40 -1.46
N GLU A 110 -2.14 27.76 -0.71
CA GLU A 110 -3.49 27.19 -0.92
C GLU A 110 -4.05 27.55 -2.31
N GLU A 111 -3.74 28.75 -2.84
CA GLU A 111 -4.13 29.15 -4.20
C GLU A 111 -3.45 28.29 -5.26
N ALA A 112 -2.17 27.96 -5.08
CA ALA A 112 -1.43 27.05 -5.96
C ALA A 112 -1.99 25.63 -5.88
N ALA A 113 -2.40 25.17 -4.70
CA ALA A 113 -3.04 23.88 -4.49
C ALA A 113 -4.40 23.82 -5.21
N LEU A 114 -5.24 24.85 -5.08
CA LEU A 114 -6.54 24.93 -5.73
C LEU A 114 -6.46 25.10 -7.25
N SER A 115 -5.43 25.79 -7.76
CA SER A 115 -5.24 26.01 -9.19
C SER A 115 -4.40 24.90 -9.84
N ALA A 116 -3.11 24.83 -9.53
CA ALA A 116 -2.18 23.87 -10.11
C ALA A 116 -2.39 22.45 -9.59
N GLY A 117 -2.59 22.30 -8.28
CA GLY A 117 -2.71 21.00 -7.62
C GLY A 117 -3.94 20.22 -8.10
N ILE A 118 -5.11 20.87 -8.13
CA ILE A 118 -6.35 20.25 -8.61
C ILE A 118 -6.28 19.92 -10.11
N GLU A 119 -5.71 20.81 -10.94
CA GLU A 119 -5.50 20.49 -12.37
C GLU A 119 -4.53 19.30 -12.55
N ALA A 120 -3.48 19.21 -11.73
CA ALA A 120 -2.53 18.10 -11.77
C ALA A 120 -3.23 16.79 -11.40
N LEU A 121 -4.08 16.82 -10.37
CA LEU A 121 -4.87 15.68 -9.93
C LEU A 121 -5.76 15.14 -11.05
N VAL A 122 -6.47 16.02 -11.74
CA VAL A 122 -7.29 15.65 -12.91
C VAL A 122 -6.41 15.06 -14.01
N GLY A 123 -5.28 15.67 -14.33
CA GLY A 123 -4.36 15.17 -15.34
C GLY A 123 -3.83 13.76 -15.03
N ILE A 124 -3.47 13.50 -13.77
CA ILE A 124 -3.04 12.16 -13.35
C ILE A 124 -4.18 11.14 -13.48
N MET A 125 -5.40 11.50 -13.10
CA MET A 125 -6.57 10.60 -13.22
C MET A 125 -6.88 10.27 -14.68
N GLU A 126 -6.87 11.26 -15.58
CA GLU A 126 -7.02 11.02 -17.03
C GLU A 126 -5.88 10.13 -17.56
N GLY A 127 -4.66 10.33 -17.04
CA GLY A 127 -3.51 9.49 -17.29
C GLY A 127 -3.65 8.04 -16.78
N ALA A 128 -4.40 7.82 -15.71
CA ALA A 128 -4.62 6.52 -15.09
C ALA A 128 -5.68 5.66 -15.80
N ARG A 129 -6.46 6.23 -16.73
CA ARG A 129 -7.51 5.51 -17.49
C ARG A 129 -6.97 4.54 -18.56
N MET A 130 -5.66 4.38 -18.68
CA MET A 130 -5.05 3.51 -19.67
C MET A 130 -5.29 2.02 -19.36
N GLU A 131 -5.44 1.22 -20.42
CA GLU A 131 -5.61 -0.23 -20.33
C GLU A 131 -4.32 -0.95 -19.90
N ASN A 132 -3.16 -0.38 -20.22
CA ASN A 132 -1.89 -0.94 -19.78
C ASN A 132 -1.72 -0.67 -18.30
N GLU A 133 -2.11 -1.69 -17.53
CA GLU A 133 -2.04 -1.66 -16.10
C GLU A 133 -0.62 -1.23 -15.64
N LEU A 134 0.46 -1.75 -16.27
CA LEU A 134 1.83 -1.64 -15.70
C LEU A 134 2.28 -0.19 -15.67
N ARG A 135 1.84 0.54 -16.69
CA ARG A 135 2.04 1.97 -16.81
C ARG A 135 1.08 2.75 -15.91
N ALA A 136 -0.16 2.30 -15.74
CA ALA A 136 -1.15 2.92 -14.86
C ALA A 136 -0.68 2.98 -13.39
N ARG A 137 0.10 2.00 -12.92
CA ARG A 137 0.67 1.96 -11.55
C ARG A 137 1.33 3.28 -11.15
N LYS A 138 2.17 3.84 -12.03
CA LYS A 138 2.87 5.10 -11.76
C LYS A 138 1.90 6.26 -11.58
N TYR A 139 0.80 6.27 -12.32
CA TYR A 139 -0.23 7.29 -12.18
C TYR A 139 -0.99 7.12 -10.87
N ILE A 140 -1.42 5.91 -10.50
CA ILE A 140 -2.16 5.72 -9.26
C ILE A 140 -1.29 6.02 -8.02
N ALA A 141 -0.01 5.62 -8.03
CA ALA A 141 0.90 5.95 -6.95
C ALA A 141 1.06 7.48 -6.78
N ARG A 142 1.18 8.21 -7.89
CA ARG A 142 1.22 9.69 -7.88
C ARG A 142 -0.12 10.31 -7.48
N LEU A 143 -1.24 9.72 -7.91
CA LEU A 143 -2.59 10.16 -7.57
C LEU A 143 -2.77 10.15 -6.05
N LEU A 144 -2.50 9.01 -5.42
CA LEU A 144 -2.63 8.86 -3.95
C LEU A 144 -1.69 9.81 -3.20
N TRP A 145 -0.46 10.00 -3.69
CA TRP A 145 0.47 10.96 -3.11
C TRP A 145 -0.04 12.40 -3.22
N LEU A 146 -0.57 12.78 -4.38
CA LEU A 146 -1.06 14.12 -4.63
C LEU A 146 -2.33 14.41 -3.82
N VAL A 147 -3.24 13.45 -3.68
CA VAL A 147 -4.41 13.55 -2.79
C VAL A 147 -3.96 13.89 -1.36
N LYS A 148 -2.98 13.15 -0.83
CA LYS A 148 -2.43 13.39 0.51
C LYS A 148 -1.69 14.73 0.61
N LYS A 149 -0.96 15.12 -0.43
CA LYS A 149 -0.26 16.41 -0.45
C LYS A 149 -1.26 17.57 -0.41
N LEU A 150 -2.35 17.46 -1.16
CA LEU A 150 -3.37 18.49 -1.26
C LEU A 150 -4.23 18.61 0.00
N SER A 151 -4.44 17.52 0.75
CA SER A 151 -5.22 17.57 2.00
C SER A 151 -4.57 18.40 3.12
N VAL A 152 -3.26 18.69 3.03
CA VAL A 152 -2.54 19.52 4.01
C VAL A 152 -2.82 21.03 3.83
N TYR A 153 -3.31 21.46 2.67
CA TYR A 153 -3.54 22.88 2.37
C TYR A 153 -4.82 23.45 2.99
N GLY A 154 -5.74 22.60 3.45
CA GLY A 154 -6.94 23.01 4.16
C GLY A 154 -8.23 22.37 3.64
N ASN A 155 -9.32 22.63 4.36
CA ASN A 155 -10.63 22.01 4.12
C ASN A 155 -11.23 22.36 2.76
N ILE A 156 -10.90 23.52 2.19
CA ILE A 156 -11.42 23.94 0.87
C ILE A 156 -10.76 23.08 -0.21
N THR A 157 -9.43 22.97 -0.19
CA THR A 157 -8.68 22.10 -1.10
C THR A 157 -9.13 20.64 -0.99
N GLU A 158 -9.31 20.13 0.24
CA GLU A 158 -9.77 18.76 0.46
C GLU A 158 -11.13 18.48 -0.18
N LYS A 159 -12.11 19.39 -0.03
CA LYS A 159 -13.43 19.27 -0.67
C LYS A 159 -13.33 19.25 -2.20
N GLU A 160 -12.47 20.07 -2.77
CA GLU A 160 -12.27 20.10 -4.23
C GLU A 160 -11.59 18.82 -4.73
N VAL A 161 -10.63 18.27 -3.97
CA VAL A 161 -10.01 16.97 -4.25
C VAL A 161 -11.09 15.87 -4.28
N ASP A 162 -11.94 15.81 -3.26
CA ASP A 162 -13.02 14.82 -3.20
C ASP A 162 -14.02 15.00 -4.35
N ALA A 163 -14.39 16.24 -4.71
CA ALA A 163 -15.26 16.52 -5.85
C ALA A 163 -14.67 16.04 -7.19
N LYS A 164 -13.35 16.21 -7.40
CA LYS A 164 -12.69 15.69 -8.60
C LYS A 164 -12.55 14.16 -8.58
N LEU A 165 -12.24 13.56 -7.44
CA LEU A 165 -12.17 12.10 -7.28
C LEU A 165 -13.52 11.46 -7.57
N GLU A 166 -14.62 12.06 -7.09
CA GLU A 166 -15.99 11.56 -7.33
C GLU A 166 -16.34 11.61 -8.81
N LYS A 167 -15.93 12.66 -9.52
CA LYS A 167 -16.20 12.85 -10.95
C LYS A 167 -15.35 11.96 -11.86
N HIS A 168 -14.09 11.74 -11.54
CA HIS A 168 -13.13 11.08 -12.45
C HIS A 168 -12.68 9.69 -11.99
N GLY A 169 -12.72 9.39 -10.68
CA GLY A 169 -12.11 8.20 -10.10
C GLY A 169 -12.73 6.88 -10.54
N THR A 170 -14.06 6.81 -10.66
CA THR A 170 -14.79 5.62 -11.17
C THR A 170 -14.57 5.40 -12.67
N GLY A 171 -14.01 6.40 -13.36
CA GLY A 171 -13.67 6.28 -14.77
C GLY A 171 -12.34 5.57 -15.05
N ILE A 172 -11.56 5.28 -14.01
CA ILE A 172 -10.32 4.51 -14.10
C ILE A 172 -10.68 3.01 -14.06
N PRO A 173 -10.11 2.17 -14.94
CA PRO A 173 -10.34 0.72 -14.91
C PRO A 173 -10.11 0.13 -13.52
N ALA A 174 -11.04 -0.72 -13.04
CA ALA A 174 -10.98 -1.31 -11.70
C ALA A 174 -9.65 -2.05 -11.43
N SER A 175 -9.11 -2.75 -12.44
CA SER A 175 -7.85 -3.48 -12.33
C SER A 175 -6.64 -2.58 -12.04
N ASN A 176 -6.66 -1.32 -12.49
CA ASN A 176 -5.57 -0.36 -12.24
C ASN A 176 -5.46 0.01 -10.75
N TRP A 177 -6.54 -0.14 -9.97
CA TRP A 177 -6.59 0.13 -8.53
C TRP A 177 -6.13 -1.05 -7.66
N LEU A 178 -5.92 -2.23 -8.25
CA LEU A 178 -5.56 -3.41 -7.47
C LEU A 178 -4.11 -3.36 -6.99
N PRO A 179 -3.76 -4.02 -5.87
CA PRO A 179 -2.38 -4.22 -5.45
C PRO A 179 -1.66 -5.22 -6.36
N TRP A 180 -0.62 -4.77 -7.04
CA TRP A 180 0.13 -5.59 -7.99
C TRP A 180 1.23 -6.41 -7.37
N THR A 181 1.66 -6.01 -6.18
CA THR A 181 2.80 -6.58 -5.46
C THR A 181 2.56 -8.06 -5.08
N LEU A 182 1.32 -8.54 -5.19
CA LEU A 182 0.93 -9.90 -4.87
C LEU A 182 1.35 -10.89 -5.97
N TYR A 183 1.37 -10.50 -7.24
CA TYR A 183 1.80 -11.39 -8.33
C TYR A 183 3.30 -11.69 -8.30
N LEU A 184 4.14 -10.74 -7.89
CA LEU A 184 5.60 -10.88 -7.88
C LEU A 184 6.14 -11.47 -6.57
N GLY A 185 5.59 -11.09 -5.41
CA GLY A 185 6.01 -11.66 -4.12
C GLY A 185 5.72 -13.15 -4.04
N VAL A 186 4.57 -13.57 -4.57
CA VAL A 186 4.17 -14.97 -4.68
C VAL A 186 5.04 -15.70 -5.71
N LEU A 187 5.29 -15.11 -6.89
CA LEU A 187 6.19 -15.71 -7.88
C LEU A 187 7.62 -15.89 -7.31
N VAL A 188 8.11 -14.93 -6.52
CA VAL A 188 9.43 -14.99 -5.87
C VAL A 188 9.45 -16.06 -4.77
N LEU A 189 8.41 -16.15 -3.93
CA LEU A 189 8.30 -17.21 -2.92
C LEU A 189 8.16 -18.60 -3.56
N TYR A 190 7.42 -18.71 -4.65
CA TYR A 190 7.21 -19.96 -5.40
C TYR A 190 8.49 -20.40 -6.14
N LEU A 191 9.24 -19.46 -6.74
CA LEU A 191 10.52 -19.72 -7.41
C LEU A 191 11.69 -19.94 -6.44
N LEU A 192 11.64 -19.36 -5.23
CA LEU A 192 12.65 -19.59 -4.18
C LEU A 192 12.35 -20.86 -3.37
N GLY A 193 11.07 -21.23 -3.22
CA GLY A 193 10.63 -22.46 -2.54
C GLY A 193 10.77 -23.72 -3.40
N ASN A 194 10.55 -23.61 -4.71
CA ASN A 194 10.85 -24.67 -5.68
C ASN A 194 12.20 -24.38 -6.33
N GLY A 195 13.26 -24.98 -5.80
CA GLY A 195 14.63 -24.82 -6.29
C GLY A 195 14.75 -25.00 -7.80
N LEU A 196 14.63 -23.92 -8.55
CA LEU A 196 14.83 -23.88 -10.01
C LEU A 196 16.07 -23.06 -10.29
N SER A 197 17.21 -23.72 -10.07
CA SER A 197 18.31 -23.63 -11.00
C SER A 197 17.77 -23.76 -12.44
N ASN A 198 18.23 -22.86 -13.32
CA ASN A 198 18.22 -22.97 -14.79
C ASN A 198 17.10 -22.21 -15.53
N GLN A 199 17.45 -21.00 -15.99
CA GLN A 199 17.29 -20.42 -17.34
C GLN A 199 16.00 -20.59 -18.19
N SER A 200 14.95 -21.29 -17.77
CA SER A 200 13.76 -21.58 -18.59
C SER A 200 12.57 -20.62 -18.38
N ALA A 201 12.64 -19.72 -17.41
CA ALA A 201 11.51 -18.88 -16.98
C ALA A 201 11.00 -17.85 -18.01
N ALA A 202 11.70 -17.63 -19.12
CA ALA A 202 11.27 -16.67 -20.14
C ALA A 202 10.17 -17.20 -21.07
N VAL A 203 10.04 -18.53 -21.21
CA VAL A 203 9.19 -19.18 -22.24
C VAL A 203 7.77 -19.49 -21.75
N ASN A 204 7.54 -19.63 -20.44
CA ASN A 204 6.24 -20.05 -19.89
C ASN A 204 5.38 -18.93 -19.30
N ARG A 205 5.71 -17.66 -19.55
CA ARG A 205 4.99 -16.49 -19.00
C ARG A 205 3.46 -16.52 -19.13
N PRO A 206 2.86 -16.92 -20.27
CA PRO A 206 1.39 -16.99 -20.38
C PRO A 206 0.78 -18.19 -19.61
N VAL A 207 1.48 -19.33 -19.57
CA VAL A 207 1.05 -20.52 -18.81
C VAL A 207 1.07 -20.25 -17.30
N ILE A 208 2.04 -19.47 -16.83
CA ILE A 208 2.15 -19.06 -15.42
C ILE A 208 1.00 -18.14 -15.01
N LEU A 209 0.48 -17.30 -15.91
CA LEU A 209 -0.66 -16.41 -15.61
C LEU A 209 -1.97 -17.20 -15.46
N GLU A 210 -2.23 -18.16 -16.35
CA GLU A 210 -3.40 -19.07 -16.24
C GLU A 210 -3.31 -19.93 -14.97
N SER A 211 -2.12 -20.41 -14.59
CA SER A 211 -1.94 -21.13 -13.33
C SER A 211 -2.13 -20.25 -12.09
N ILE A 212 -1.75 -18.97 -12.13
CA ILE A 212 -1.98 -18.04 -11.00
C ILE A 212 -3.48 -17.76 -10.81
N GLU A 213 -4.24 -17.67 -11.91
CA GLU A 213 -5.71 -17.57 -11.84
C GLU A 213 -6.34 -18.85 -11.28
N SER A 214 -5.81 -20.04 -11.60
CA SER A 214 -6.29 -21.30 -11.01
C SER A 214 -5.85 -21.52 -9.56
N GLU A 215 -4.72 -20.92 -9.14
CA GLU A 215 -4.12 -21.06 -7.81
C GLU A 215 -4.49 -19.90 -6.86
N PHE A 216 -5.44 -19.04 -7.23
CA PHE A 216 -5.85 -17.89 -6.41
C PHE A 216 -6.26 -18.31 -4.99
N ASP A 217 -6.86 -19.50 -4.86
CA ASP A 217 -7.22 -20.14 -3.59
C ASP A 217 -6.00 -20.46 -2.70
N SER A 218 -4.85 -20.78 -3.31
CA SER A 218 -3.58 -21.09 -2.64
C SER A 218 -2.85 -19.81 -2.17
N ILE A 219 -3.00 -18.73 -2.92
CA ILE A 219 -2.35 -17.43 -2.69
C ILE A 219 -3.13 -16.58 -1.67
N PHE A 220 -4.42 -16.90 -1.50
CA PHE A 220 -5.38 -16.18 -0.67
C PHE A 220 -4.85 -15.80 0.72
N PHE A 221 -4.23 -16.73 1.44
CA PHE A 221 -3.77 -16.51 2.82
C PHE A 221 -2.59 -15.54 2.93
N HIS A 222 -1.64 -15.64 2.00
CA HIS A 222 -0.52 -14.70 1.92
C HIS A 222 -1.03 -13.28 1.62
N LEU A 223 -2.11 -13.17 0.84
CA LEU A 223 -2.78 -11.91 0.54
C LEU A 223 -3.42 -11.27 1.78
N LEU A 224 -4.07 -12.08 2.61
CA LEU A 224 -4.76 -11.62 3.82
C LEU A 224 -3.76 -11.18 4.91
N GLU A 225 -2.73 -11.97 5.17
CA GLU A 225 -1.73 -11.62 6.18
C GLU A 225 -0.85 -10.44 5.73
N ALA A 226 -0.47 -10.43 4.44
CA ALA A 226 0.22 -9.28 3.86
C ALA A 226 -0.66 -8.05 3.92
N SER A 227 -1.96 -8.11 3.60
CA SER A 227 -2.84 -6.94 3.66
C SER A 227 -3.05 -6.43 5.09
N ARG A 228 -3.19 -7.30 6.11
CA ARG A 228 -3.25 -6.88 7.53
C ARG A 228 -1.96 -6.21 8.00
N LYS A 229 -0.79 -6.82 7.74
CA LYS A 229 0.52 -6.21 8.04
C LYS A 229 0.71 -4.91 7.27
N TYR A 230 0.27 -4.87 6.01
CA TYR A 230 0.41 -3.71 5.15
C TYR A 230 -0.52 -2.57 5.53
N ILE A 231 -1.76 -2.83 5.97
CA ILE A 231 -2.71 -1.80 6.44
C ILE A 231 -2.24 -1.24 7.78
N THR A 232 -1.78 -2.09 8.70
CA THR A 232 -1.23 -1.64 9.98
C THR A 232 0.06 -0.84 9.78
N GLN A 233 0.96 -1.29 8.90
CA GLN A 233 2.17 -0.55 8.53
C GLN A 233 1.86 0.70 7.71
N SER A 234 0.88 0.70 6.82
CA SER A 234 0.51 1.87 6.02
C SER A 234 -0.16 2.91 6.90
N ALA A 235 -1.01 2.53 7.85
CA ALA A 235 -1.57 3.43 8.86
C ALA A 235 -0.46 4.05 9.75
N GLN A 236 0.53 3.25 10.16
CA GLN A 236 1.68 3.76 10.93
C GLN A 236 2.61 4.63 10.06
N ALA A 237 2.92 4.21 8.85
CA ALA A 237 3.79 4.94 7.92
C ALA A 237 3.10 6.21 7.38
N LEU A 238 1.77 6.23 7.29
CA LEU A 238 0.97 7.40 6.98
C LEU A 238 1.21 8.53 7.99
N SER A 239 1.48 8.19 9.26
CA SER A 239 1.84 9.16 10.31
C SER A 239 3.30 9.63 10.26
N LEU A 240 4.20 8.94 9.53
CA LEU A 240 5.66 9.17 9.57
C LEU A 240 6.34 9.54 8.23
N LEU A 241 5.65 9.47 7.10
CA LEU A 241 6.31 9.52 5.78
C LEU A 241 6.47 10.94 5.20
N HIS A 242 7.61 11.56 5.56
CA HIS A 242 8.32 12.61 4.83
C HIS A 242 9.50 12.09 3.97
N CYS A 243 9.75 10.77 3.90
CA CYS A 243 10.98 10.25 3.29
C CYS A 243 10.75 9.39 2.03
N GLY A 244 11.49 9.71 0.97
CA GLY A 244 11.33 9.17 -0.37
C GLY A 244 12.11 7.89 -0.69
N LYS A 245 11.92 7.46 -1.95
CA LYS A 245 12.57 6.39 -2.74
C LYS A 245 11.85 5.03 -2.89
N ASP A 246 11.03 4.57 -1.95
CA ASP A 246 10.27 3.31 -2.15
C ASP A 246 8.85 3.53 -2.69
N ARG A 247 8.75 4.11 -3.90
CA ARG A 247 7.47 4.55 -4.50
C ARG A 247 6.74 3.49 -5.32
N GLU A 248 7.35 2.34 -5.65
CA GLU A 248 6.83 1.46 -6.72
C GLU A 248 6.16 0.14 -6.27
N SER A 249 6.13 -0.19 -4.97
CA SER A 249 5.69 -1.50 -4.47
C SER A 249 4.43 -1.49 -3.57
N ARG A 250 3.69 -0.38 -3.51
CA ARG A 250 2.74 -0.09 -2.41
C ARG A 250 1.26 -0.31 -2.72
N GLY A 251 0.67 -1.41 -2.23
CA GLY A 251 -0.75 -1.77 -2.36
C GLY A 251 -1.76 -0.61 -2.39
N TRP A 252 -2.45 -0.40 -3.51
CA TRP A 252 -3.22 0.79 -3.85
C TRP A 252 -4.58 0.78 -3.11
N LEU A 253 -5.28 -0.35 -3.16
CA LEU A 253 -6.57 -0.57 -2.49
C LEU A 253 -6.47 -0.52 -0.94
N PRO A 254 -5.51 -1.20 -0.27
CA PRO A 254 -5.28 -1.01 1.16
C PRO A 254 -5.04 0.45 1.56
N GLN A 255 -4.36 1.23 0.70
CA GLN A 255 -4.15 2.65 0.95
C GLN A 255 -5.48 3.43 0.90
N LEU A 256 -6.33 3.19 -0.09
CA LEU A 256 -7.66 3.81 -0.15
C LEU A 256 -8.52 3.46 1.06
N VAL A 257 -8.48 2.20 1.50
CA VAL A 257 -9.21 1.74 2.70
C VAL A 257 -8.67 2.44 3.95
N ALA A 258 -7.36 2.58 4.09
CA ALA A 258 -6.75 3.31 5.21
C ALA A 258 -7.12 4.80 5.19
N GLU A 259 -7.13 5.45 4.02
CA GLU A 259 -7.60 6.83 3.87
C GLU A 259 -9.08 6.98 4.28
N LEU A 260 -9.95 6.07 3.85
CA LEU A 260 -11.36 6.07 4.24
C LEU A 260 -11.58 5.88 5.75
N GLN A 261 -10.69 5.11 6.39
CA GLN A 261 -10.71 4.92 7.84
C GLN A 261 -10.31 6.19 8.60
N LEU A 262 -9.36 6.96 8.07
CA LEU A 262 -8.88 8.20 8.67
C LEU A 262 -9.84 9.37 8.45
N ARG A 263 -10.41 9.50 7.24
CA ARG A 263 -11.32 10.58 6.87
C ARG A 263 -12.54 10.05 6.09
N PRO A 264 -13.77 10.46 6.45
CA PRO A 264 -14.95 10.09 5.67
C PRO A 264 -14.93 10.80 4.31
N SER A 265 -14.69 10.05 3.23
CA SER A 265 -14.77 10.55 1.85
C SER A 265 -15.67 9.64 1.01
N VAL A 266 -16.81 10.20 0.59
CA VAL A 266 -17.76 9.52 -0.29
C VAL A 266 -17.10 9.17 -1.63
N ALA A 267 -16.20 10.02 -2.12
CA ALA A 267 -15.46 9.79 -3.36
C ALA A 267 -14.58 8.54 -3.27
N ILE A 268 -13.80 8.40 -2.18
CA ILE A 268 -12.99 7.21 -1.93
C ILE A 268 -13.87 5.97 -1.80
N ALA A 269 -14.98 6.05 -1.06
CA ALA A 269 -15.90 4.93 -0.90
C ALA A 269 -16.52 4.47 -2.24
N ARG A 270 -16.82 5.40 -3.15
CA ARG A 270 -17.29 5.06 -4.50
C ARG A 270 -16.22 4.42 -5.36
N ILE A 271 -14.96 4.87 -5.28
CA ILE A 271 -13.84 4.22 -5.97
C ILE A 271 -13.68 2.79 -5.45
N ILE A 272 -13.71 2.57 -4.13
CA ILE A 272 -13.62 1.23 -3.54
C ILE A 272 -14.80 0.35 -3.99
N SER A 273 -16.02 0.91 -4.01
CA SER A 273 -17.21 0.21 -4.50
C SER A 273 -17.08 -0.20 -5.97
N HIS A 274 -16.61 0.71 -6.83
CA HIS A 274 -16.34 0.46 -8.26
C HIS A 274 -15.32 -0.67 -8.46
N VAL A 275 -14.24 -0.69 -7.67
CA VAL A 275 -13.29 -1.82 -7.70
C VAL A 275 -13.97 -3.12 -7.29
N GLY A 276 -14.86 -3.06 -6.31
CA GLY A 276 -15.61 -4.20 -5.77
C GLY A 276 -16.68 -4.76 -6.71
N GLU A 277 -17.03 -4.05 -7.79
CA GLU A 277 -17.94 -4.56 -8.84
C GLU A 277 -17.27 -5.63 -9.71
N SER A 278 -15.94 -5.56 -9.87
CA SER A 278 -15.16 -6.53 -10.67
C SER A 278 -14.21 -7.39 -9.83
N ASN A 279 -13.90 -6.98 -8.58
CA ASN A 279 -12.90 -7.59 -7.71
C ASN A 279 -13.41 -7.65 -6.26
N GLU A 280 -14.56 -8.28 -6.09
CA GLU A 280 -15.30 -8.36 -4.84
C GLU A 280 -14.46 -8.93 -3.68
N GLN A 281 -13.67 -9.97 -3.95
CA GLN A 281 -12.86 -10.66 -2.94
C GLN A 281 -11.75 -9.74 -2.41
N GLN A 282 -11.01 -9.08 -3.31
CA GLN A 282 -9.90 -8.20 -2.97
C GLN A 282 -10.39 -7.00 -2.15
N VAL A 283 -11.55 -6.43 -2.50
CA VAL A 283 -12.16 -5.36 -1.73
C VAL A 283 -12.65 -5.83 -0.38
N PHE A 284 -13.33 -6.98 -0.33
CA PHE A 284 -13.79 -7.56 0.94
C PHE A 284 -12.62 -7.79 1.91
N TYR A 285 -11.51 -8.37 1.44
CA TYR A 285 -10.34 -8.60 2.29
C TYR A 285 -9.68 -7.30 2.75
N ALA A 286 -9.54 -6.31 1.87
CA ALA A 286 -8.98 -5.03 2.24
C ALA A 286 -9.82 -4.35 3.34
N VAL A 287 -11.15 -4.39 3.21
CA VAL A 287 -12.09 -3.87 4.22
C VAL A 287 -12.01 -4.70 5.51
N ALA A 288 -12.07 -6.02 5.42
CA ALA A 288 -12.03 -6.93 6.58
C ALA A 288 -10.69 -6.90 7.33
N ALA A 289 -9.61 -6.53 6.67
CA ALA A 289 -8.31 -6.30 7.30
C ALA A 289 -8.22 -4.95 8.04
N SER A 290 -9.09 -3.99 7.72
CA SER A 290 -9.13 -2.65 8.35
C SER A 290 -10.12 -2.52 9.52
N GLN A 291 -11.15 -3.38 9.56
CA GLN A 291 -12.23 -3.31 10.54
C GLN A 291 -12.18 -4.48 11.53
N PRO A 292 -12.74 -4.32 12.75
CA PRO A 292 -12.95 -5.44 13.67
C PRO A 292 -13.80 -6.54 13.02
N LEU A 293 -13.48 -7.81 13.30
CA LEU A 293 -14.17 -8.93 12.66
C LEU A 293 -15.67 -8.99 13.04
N ASP A 294 -16.02 -8.60 14.26
CA ASP A 294 -17.41 -8.52 14.72
C ASP A 294 -18.21 -7.50 13.89
N PHE A 295 -17.59 -6.37 13.52
CA PHE A 295 -18.21 -5.38 12.64
C PHE A 295 -18.44 -5.96 11.24
N ILE A 296 -17.50 -6.74 10.69
CA ILE A 296 -17.69 -7.38 9.39
C ILE A 296 -18.85 -8.39 9.46
N LEU A 297 -18.87 -9.24 10.47
CA LEU A 297 -19.91 -10.27 10.64
C LEU A 297 -21.31 -9.68 10.77
N GLU A 298 -21.46 -8.64 11.59
CA GLU A 298 -22.73 -7.94 11.79
C GLU A 298 -23.23 -7.35 10.48
N ASN A 299 -22.35 -6.67 9.71
CA ASN A 299 -22.75 -5.98 8.50
C ASN A 299 -22.98 -6.91 7.31
N VAL A 300 -22.23 -8.02 7.21
CA VAL A 300 -22.52 -9.07 6.23
C VAL A 300 -23.88 -9.70 6.53
N SER A 301 -24.16 -10.01 7.79
CA SER A 301 -25.46 -10.57 8.21
C SER A 301 -26.61 -9.58 7.99
N ALA A 302 -26.40 -8.30 8.31
CA ALA A 302 -27.38 -7.24 8.11
C ALA A 302 -27.65 -6.94 6.63
N ALA A 303 -26.67 -7.13 5.74
CA ALA A 303 -26.85 -6.94 4.30
C ALA A 303 -27.88 -7.92 3.69
N PHE A 304 -28.09 -9.08 4.33
CA PHE A 304 -29.09 -10.07 3.93
C PHE A 304 -30.46 -9.86 4.59
N ASP A 305 -30.57 -8.93 5.54
CA ASP A 305 -31.83 -8.61 6.22
C ASP A 305 -32.56 -7.48 5.46
N PRO A 306 -33.70 -7.76 4.81
CA PRO A 306 -34.45 -6.75 4.05
C PRO A 306 -34.90 -5.56 4.90
N LEU A 307 -35.08 -5.76 6.21
CA LEU A 307 -35.61 -4.76 7.15
C LEU A 307 -34.56 -3.76 7.62
N LYS A 308 -33.26 -4.04 7.43
CA LYS A 308 -32.14 -3.17 7.87
C LYS A 308 -31.56 -2.32 6.75
N ASN A 309 -32.27 -2.19 5.62
CA ASN A 309 -31.87 -1.33 4.52
C ASN A 309 -32.08 0.16 4.87
N ASP A 310 -31.17 0.69 5.67
CA ASP A 310 -31.08 2.12 5.91
C ASP A 310 -30.59 2.82 4.64
N LYS A 311 -31.46 3.65 4.04
CA LYS A 311 -31.21 4.42 2.81
C LYS A 311 -30.59 5.79 3.10
N GLY A 312 -30.12 6.03 4.32
CA GLY A 312 -29.44 7.27 4.68
C GLY A 312 -28.20 7.51 3.82
N ASN A 313 -27.90 8.79 3.56
CA ASN A 313 -26.62 9.18 2.96
C ASN A 313 -25.53 8.94 4.02
N PRO A 314 -24.56 8.04 3.78
CA PRO A 314 -23.51 7.74 4.76
C PRO A 314 -22.63 8.98 4.98
N VAL A 315 -22.47 9.39 6.24
CA VAL A 315 -21.70 10.56 6.67
C VAL A 315 -20.40 10.15 7.34
N THR A 316 -20.41 9.04 8.08
CA THR A 316 -19.23 8.55 8.82
C THR A 316 -18.44 7.50 8.05
N SER A 317 -17.16 7.32 8.38
CA SER A 317 -16.32 6.26 7.78
C SER A 317 -16.91 4.88 8.01
N GLN A 318 -17.48 4.61 9.19
CA GLN A 318 -18.17 3.36 9.49
C GLN A 318 -19.38 3.16 8.58
N GLU A 319 -20.25 4.15 8.40
CA GLU A 319 -21.40 4.05 7.48
C GLU A 319 -20.97 3.80 6.03
N LEU A 320 -19.88 4.42 5.59
CA LEU A 320 -19.30 4.19 4.26
C LEU A 320 -18.79 2.75 4.11
N PHE A 321 -18.12 2.19 5.12
CA PHE A 321 -17.73 0.77 5.12
C PHE A 321 -18.94 -0.16 5.09
N ARG A 322 -20.00 0.14 5.85
CA ARG A 322 -21.26 -0.64 5.81
C ARG A 322 -21.86 -0.63 4.40
N ASP A 323 -21.86 0.51 3.73
CA ASP A 323 -22.38 0.62 2.37
C ASP A 323 -21.56 -0.17 1.35
N ILE A 324 -20.22 -0.14 1.47
CA ILE A 324 -19.33 -0.97 0.64
C ILE A 324 -19.63 -2.46 0.86
N ILE A 325 -19.69 -2.92 2.12
CA ILE A 325 -20.00 -4.33 2.45
C ILE A 325 -21.35 -4.73 1.88
N ARG A 326 -22.37 -3.87 2.01
CA ARG A 326 -23.70 -4.12 1.46
C ARG A 326 -23.65 -4.32 -0.06
N LYS A 327 -22.96 -3.44 -0.80
CA LYS A 327 -22.82 -3.57 -2.26
C LYS A 327 -22.09 -4.83 -2.66
N LEU A 328 -21.02 -5.21 -1.94
CA LEU A 328 -20.32 -6.47 -2.16
C LEU A 328 -21.25 -7.68 -1.97
N CYS A 329 -22.03 -7.71 -0.88
CA CYS A 329 -23.00 -8.77 -0.63
C CYS A 329 -24.12 -8.82 -1.68
N GLN A 330 -24.55 -7.67 -2.21
CA GLN A 330 -25.57 -7.60 -3.26
C GLN A 330 -25.05 -8.13 -4.61
N ASN A 331 -23.79 -7.84 -4.94
CA ASN A 331 -23.17 -8.31 -6.17
C ASN A 331 -22.88 -9.82 -6.13
N ARG A 332 -22.33 -10.31 -5.00
CA ARG A 332 -21.78 -11.68 -4.84
C ARG A 332 -22.07 -12.27 -3.47
N PRO A 333 -23.35 -12.61 -3.19
CA PRO A 333 -23.79 -12.96 -1.85
C PRO A 333 -23.15 -14.25 -1.30
N VAL A 334 -22.99 -15.26 -2.14
CA VAL A 334 -22.51 -16.59 -1.73
C VAL A 334 -21.03 -16.53 -1.42
N GLU A 335 -20.26 -15.86 -2.27
CA GLU A 335 -18.83 -15.68 -2.16
C GLU A 335 -18.51 -14.90 -0.87
N ILE A 336 -19.08 -13.70 -0.71
CA ILE A 336 -18.81 -12.85 0.47
C ILE A 336 -19.21 -13.53 1.78
N SER A 337 -20.36 -14.21 1.82
CA SER A 337 -20.79 -14.97 3.01
C SER A 337 -19.82 -16.09 3.35
N SER A 338 -19.37 -16.84 2.33
CA SER A 338 -18.40 -17.93 2.50
C SER A 338 -17.05 -17.42 2.99
N LEU A 339 -16.56 -16.31 2.42
CA LEU A 339 -15.32 -15.66 2.84
C LEU A 339 -15.41 -15.11 4.27
N CYS A 340 -16.52 -14.47 4.62
CA CYS A 340 -16.77 -14.01 5.99
C CYS A 340 -16.73 -15.17 6.99
N ARG A 341 -17.35 -16.31 6.65
CA ARG A 341 -17.32 -17.51 7.49
C ARG A 341 -15.90 -18.04 7.65
N ILE A 342 -15.16 -18.17 6.55
CA ILE A 342 -13.76 -18.64 6.58
C ILE A 342 -12.91 -17.73 7.48
N LEU A 343 -13.02 -16.40 7.33
CA LEU A 343 -12.28 -15.45 8.17
C LEU A 343 -12.61 -15.61 9.66
N PHE A 344 -13.88 -15.89 9.99
CA PHE A 344 -14.32 -16.12 11.36
C PHE A 344 -13.78 -17.42 11.94
N GLU A 345 -13.90 -18.53 11.21
CA GLU A 345 -13.37 -19.82 11.62
C GLU A 345 -11.85 -19.76 11.81
N LEU A 346 -11.12 -19.11 10.90
CA LEU A 346 -9.68 -18.91 11.05
C LEU A 346 -9.33 -18.05 12.26
N ASN A 347 -10.11 -17.02 12.54
CA ASN A 347 -9.93 -16.20 13.74
C ASN A 347 -10.31 -16.93 15.03
N SER A 348 -11.00 -18.07 14.95
CA SER A 348 -11.22 -18.95 16.10
C SER A 348 -9.98 -19.81 16.40
N VAL A 349 -9.12 -20.05 15.41
CA VAL A 349 -7.81 -20.72 15.53
C VAL A 349 -6.77 -19.72 16.07
N LYS A 350 -7.03 -19.16 17.25
CA LYS A 350 -6.03 -18.36 17.97
C LYS A 350 -5.06 -19.28 18.68
N GLU A 351 -3.79 -18.87 18.74
CA GLU A 351 -2.78 -19.55 19.56
C GLU A 351 -3.33 -19.73 20.98
N HIS A 352 -3.25 -20.96 21.50
CA HIS A 352 -3.61 -21.21 22.89
C HIS A 352 -2.68 -20.41 23.82
N TRP A 353 -3.12 -20.07 25.05
CA TRP A 353 -2.28 -19.32 26.00
C TRP A 353 -0.89 -19.95 26.16
N LEU A 354 -0.82 -21.28 26.19
CA LEU A 354 0.43 -22.02 26.29
C LEU A 354 1.33 -21.85 25.06
N GLU A 355 0.75 -21.90 23.85
CA GLU A 355 1.47 -21.71 22.57
C GLU A 355 2.02 -20.29 22.48
N TYR A 356 1.16 -19.29 22.73
CA TYR A 356 1.54 -17.88 22.72
C TYR A 356 2.66 -17.60 23.73
N THR A 357 2.51 -18.09 24.96
CA THR A 357 3.50 -17.92 26.03
C THR A 357 4.82 -18.61 25.69
N LEU A 358 4.77 -19.84 25.15
CA LEU A 358 5.97 -20.57 24.70
C LEU A 358 6.67 -19.83 23.55
N HIS A 359 5.91 -19.32 22.57
CA HIS A 359 6.45 -18.53 21.47
C HIS A 359 7.13 -17.26 22.00
N LYS A 360 6.47 -16.49 22.87
CA LYS A 360 7.04 -15.29 23.48
C LYS A 360 8.32 -15.56 24.29
N VAL A 361 8.32 -16.63 25.09
CA VAL A 361 9.51 -17.05 25.84
C VAL A 361 10.64 -17.48 24.90
N ASN A 362 10.35 -18.20 23.82
CA ASN A 362 11.35 -18.59 22.83
C ASN A 362 11.90 -17.40 22.02
N GLU A 363 11.04 -16.44 21.67
CA GLU A 363 11.45 -15.19 21.01
C GLU A 363 12.40 -14.40 21.92
N LEU A 364 12.03 -14.22 23.19
CA LEU A 364 12.87 -13.58 24.20
C LEU A 364 14.18 -14.34 24.39
N LYS A 365 14.13 -15.67 24.50
CA LYS A 365 15.32 -16.55 24.58
C LYS A 365 16.29 -16.31 23.44
N ASN A 366 15.80 -16.38 22.20
CA ASN A 366 16.63 -16.23 21.00
C ASN A 366 17.25 -14.83 20.92
N ARG A 367 16.50 -13.79 21.28
CA ARG A 367 17.00 -12.41 21.28
C ARG A 367 18.01 -12.16 22.40
N LEU A 368 17.79 -12.70 23.60
CA LEU A 368 18.74 -12.64 24.71
C LEU A 368 20.03 -13.40 24.39
N PHE A 369 19.96 -14.58 23.78
CA PHE A 369 21.16 -15.29 23.31
C PHE A 369 21.89 -14.52 22.20
N GLY A 370 21.16 -13.92 21.26
CA GLY A 370 21.75 -13.04 20.25
C GLY A 370 22.40 -11.79 20.84
N PHE A 371 21.88 -11.26 21.95
CA PHE A 371 22.50 -10.16 22.69
C PHE A 371 23.72 -10.62 23.49
N ALA A 372 23.63 -11.75 24.18
CA ALA A 372 24.72 -12.38 24.93
C ALA A 372 25.90 -12.75 24.03
N HIS A 373 25.63 -13.29 22.84
CA HIS A 373 26.64 -13.62 21.84
C HIS A 373 27.40 -12.39 21.33
N ARG A 374 26.71 -11.24 21.21
CA ARG A 374 27.36 -9.97 20.85
C ARG A 374 28.21 -9.36 21.97
N ASN A 375 27.96 -9.75 23.22
CA ASN A 375 28.61 -9.20 24.41
C ASN A 375 29.35 -10.28 25.23
N LEU A 376 29.97 -11.24 24.54
CA LEU A 376 30.68 -12.38 25.14
C LEU A 376 31.69 -11.97 26.23
N GLU A 377 32.36 -10.83 26.06
CA GLU A 377 33.42 -10.35 26.94
C GLU A 377 32.91 -9.81 28.29
N SER A 378 31.62 -9.53 28.44
CA SER A 378 31.05 -8.80 29.60
C SER A 378 29.76 -9.42 30.15
N LEU A 379 29.53 -10.72 29.97
CA LEU A 379 28.26 -11.40 30.32
C LEU A 379 27.82 -11.25 31.78
N THR A 380 28.76 -11.17 32.73
CA THR A 380 28.48 -11.15 34.18
C THR A 380 28.27 -9.74 34.74
N SER A 381 28.75 -8.72 34.02
CA SER A 381 28.69 -7.31 34.44
C SER A 381 27.68 -6.49 33.66
N HIS A 382 27.11 -7.03 32.58
CA HIS A 382 26.16 -6.29 31.76
C HIS A 382 24.76 -6.26 32.40
N PRO A 383 24.20 -5.06 32.66
CA PRO A 383 22.79 -4.95 33.01
C PRO A 383 21.91 -5.35 31.82
N ILE A 384 20.69 -5.78 32.12
CA ILE A 384 19.70 -6.09 31.07
C ILE A 384 19.36 -4.78 30.33
N PRO A 385 19.43 -4.75 28.98
CA PRO A 385 19.05 -3.55 28.23
C PRO A 385 17.60 -3.14 28.50
N GLU A 386 17.35 -1.83 28.60
CA GLU A 386 16.03 -1.28 28.94
C GLU A 386 14.91 -1.74 27.99
N ASP A 387 15.23 -1.95 26.71
CA ASP A 387 14.29 -2.46 25.70
C ASP A 387 13.72 -3.83 26.09
N PHE A 388 14.57 -4.74 26.59
CA PHE A 388 14.13 -6.05 27.06
C PHE A 388 13.28 -5.93 28.32
N VAL A 389 13.65 -5.04 29.25
CA VAL A 389 12.87 -4.79 30.46
C VAL A 389 11.48 -4.25 30.12
N ALA A 390 11.38 -3.33 29.17
CA ALA A 390 10.12 -2.76 28.71
C ALA A 390 9.22 -3.81 28.03
N GLU A 391 9.80 -4.66 27.18
CA GLU A 391 9.08 -5.74 26.51
C GLU A 391 8.59 -6.81 27.49
N ILE A 392 9.42 -7.23 28.43
CA ILE A 392 9.06 -8.19 29.48
C ILE A 392 7.91 -7.61 30.32
N ARG A 393 8.00 -6.34 30.75
CA ARG A 393 6.90 -5.70 31.51
C ARG A 393 5.60 -5.65 30.72
N LYS A 394 5.67 -5.29 29.43
CA LYS A 394 4.47 -5.27 28.57
C LYS A 394 3.85 -6.65 28.45
N TRP A 395 4.67 -7.68 28.27
CA TRP A 395 4.21 -9.06 28.21
C TRP A 395 3.66 -9.55 29.55
N GLN A 396 4.29 -9.18 30.67
CA GLN A 396 3.80 -9.52 32.01
C GLN A 396 2.37 -9.04 32.24
N CYS A 397 2.05 -7.82 31.81
CA CYS A 397 0.69 -7.29 31.88
C CYS A 397 -0.34 -8.13 31.09
N SER A 398 0.10 -8.90 30.08
CA SER A 398 -0.77 -9.79 29.27
C SER A 398 -0.86 -11.22 29.80
N LEU A 399 -0.04 -11.64 30.78
CA LEU A 399 0.00 -13.03 31.24
C LEU A 399 -1.29 -13.47 31.93
N GLN A 400 -1.95 -12.54 32.62
CA GLN A 400 -3.25 -12.75 33.25
C GLN A 400 -4.43 -12.48 32.29
N ASP A 401 -4.16 -12.07 31.05
CA ASP A 401 -5.19 -11.90 30.04
C ASP A 401 -5.55 -13.24 29.43
N PHE A 402 -6.70 -13.74 29.88
CA PHE A 402 -7.28 -15.01 29.50
C PHE A 402 -8.46 -14.84 28.54
N THR A 403 -8.64 -13.65 27.96
CA THR A 403 -9.76 -13.35 27.07
C THR A 403 -9.73 -14.24 25.82
N GLY A 404 -10.89 -14.86 25.52
CA GLY A 404 -11.05 -15.74 24.36
C GLY A 404 -10.89 -17.24 24.63
N PHE A 405 -10.43 -17.64 25.82
CA PHE A 405 -10.35 -19.05 26.20
C PHE A 405 -11.59 -19.44 27.03
N LYS A 406 -12.38 -20.40 26.54
CA LYS A 406 -13.62 -20.85 27.21
C LYS A 406 -13.37 -21.64 28.48
N GLU A 407 -12.28 -22.39 28.54
CA GLU A 407 -11.87 -23.21 29.68
C GLU A 407 -10.36 -23.12 29.87
N ILE A 408 -9.93 -22.56 30.99
CA ILE A 408 -8.52 -22.52 31.38
C ILE A 408 -8.38 -23.31 32.66
N SER A 409 -7.53 -24.33 32.64
CA SER A 409 -7.25 -25.12 33.82
C SER A 409 -6.62 -24.26 34.92
N GLU A 410 -6.94 -24.55 36.17
CA GLU A 410 -6.30 -23.90 37.32
C GLU A 410 -4.77 -24.04 37.29
N ASP A 411 -4.27 -25.13 36.69
CA ASP A 411 -2.84 -25.32 36.43
C ASP A 411 -2.24 -24.24 35.54
N ILE A 412 -2.95 -23.76 34.51
CA ILE A 412 -2.48 -22.67 33.63
C ILE A 412 -2.50 -21.34 34.38
N LYS A 413 -3.54 -21.05 35.17
CA LYS A 413 -3.59 -19.83 36.00
C LYS A 413 -2.44 -19.78 36.99
N LYS A 414 -2.14 -20.91 37.64
CA LYS A 414 -0.99 -21.05 38.53
C LYS A 414 0.32 -20.85 37.77
N CYS A 415 0.47 -21.44 36.58
CA CYS A 415 1.66 -21.24 35.74
C CYS A 415 1.84 -19.77 35.36
N ALA A 416 0.75 -19.04 35.05
CA ALA A 416 0.79 -17.62 34.73
C ALA A 416 1.29 -16.79 35.93
N GLN A 417 0.79 -17.07 37.13
CA GLN A 417 1.23 -16.41 38.38
C GLN A 417 2.69 -16.71 38.70
N ASP A 418 3.11 -17.98 38.61
CA ASP A 418 4.48 -18.40 38.85
C ASP A 418 5.44 -17.71 37.86
N LEU A 419 5.06 -17.64 36.59
CA LEU A 419 5.83 -17.01 35.53
C LEU A 419 5.88 -15.47 35.70
N GLU A 420 4.78 -14.83 36.08
CA GLU A 420 4.78 -13.40 36.43
C GLU A 420 5.74 -13.10 37.59
N SER A 421 5.77 -13.97 38.61
CA SER A 421 6.64 -13.82 39.78
C SER A 421 8.13 -14.02 39.45
N ASP A 422 8.46 -15.03 38.63
CA ASP A 422 9.84 -15.31 38.21
C ASP A 422 10.39 -14.18 37.33
N PHE A 423 9.55 -13.59 36.47
CA PHE A 423 9.92 -12.47 35.61
C PHE A 423 9.80 -11.10 36.29
N ALA A 424 9.34 -11.01 37.54
CA ALA A 424 9.24 -9.74 38.25
C ALA A 424 10.64 -9.13 38.46
N ILE A 425 11.06 -8.23 37.57
CA ILE A 425 12.33 -7.50 37.64
C ILE A 425 12.21 -6.45 38.77
N GLN A 426 12.20 -6.91 40.01
CA GLN A 426 12.50 -6.08 41.18
C GLN A 426 14.02 -5.95 41.24
N LYS A 427 14.51 -4.70 41.37
CA LYS A 427 15.91 -4.20 41.29
C LYS A 427 16.93 -4.91 42.22
N GLY A 428 17.02 -6.23 42.19
CA GLY A 428 17.96 -6.96 43.06
C GLY A 428 17.99 -8.47 42.90
N ARG A 429 16.99 -9.11 42.26
CA ARG A 429 17.01 -10.58 42.05
C ARG A 429 17.24 -11.02 40.61
N ASN A 430 16.90 -10.16 39.65
CA ASN A 430 16.98 -10.45 38.21
C ASN A 430 17.86 -9.42 37.47
N ASP A 431 18.79 -8.76 38.14
CA ASP A 431 19.52 -7.62 37.56
C ASP A 431 20.62 -8.06 36.58
N LYS A 432 21.02 -9.34 36.63
CA LYS A 432 22.06 -9.89 35.76
C LYS A 432 21.45 -10.62 34.57
N LEU A 433 22.04 -10.41 33.41
CA LEU A 433 21.69 -11.10 32.17
C LEU A 433 21.70 -12.64 32.34
N THR A 434 22.63 -13.18 33.14
CA THR A 434 22.74 -14.62 33.42
C THR A 434 21.53 -15.18 34.13
N ASP A 435 20.97 -14.42 35.08
CA ASP A 435 19.83 -14.86 35.89
C ASP A 435 18.58 -14.88 35.01
N LEU A 436 18.37 -13.83 34.20
CA LEU A 436 17.28 -13.79 33.23
C LEU A 436 17.39 -14.90 32.18
N LEU A 437 18.58 -15.16 31.64
CA LEU A 437 18.81 -16.27 30.71
C LEU A 437 18.45 -17.62 31.34
N SER A 438 18.82 -17.84 32.61
CA SER A 438 18.49 -19.08 33.33
C SER A 438 16.98 -19.27 33.50
N ILE A 439 16.27 -18.19 33.84
CA ILE A 439 14.81 -18.18 34.01
C ILE A 439 14.12 -18.46 32.68
N VAL A 440 14.54 -17.78 31.61
CA VAL A 440 13.97 -17.95 30.26
C VAL A 440 14.20 -19.37 29.74
N VAL A 441 15.39 -19.95 29.95
CA VAL A 441 15.67 -21.34 29.57
C VAL A 441 14.83 -22.33 30.37
N LYS A 442 14.72 -22.14 31.70
CA LYS A 442 13.87 -22.95 32.58
C LYS A 442 12.42 -22.93 32.09
N TRP A 443 11.85 -21.76 31.85
CA TRP A 443 10.46 -21.64 31.40
C TRP A 443 10.25 -22.14 29.98
N SER A 444 11.20 -21.93 29.06
CA SER A 444 11.15 -22.49 27.71
C SER A 444 11.02 -24.02 27.75
N LEU A 445 11.80 -24.69 28.60
CA LEU A 445 11.74 -26.15 28.78
C LEU A 445 10.46 -26.62 29.46
N LEU A 446 10.02 -25.93 30.53
CA LEU A 446 8.79 -26.28 31.25
C LEU A 446 7.53 -26.11 30.39
N LEU A 447 7.44 -25.02 29.64
CA LEU A 447 6.33 -24.76 28.73
C LEU A 447 6.34 -25.72 27.55
N ALA A 448 7.50 -26.03 26.97
CA ALA A 448 7.63 -27.05 25.94
C ALA A 448 7.18 -28.43 26.44
N ALA A 449 7.61 -28.84 27.64
CA ALA A 449 7.20 -30.11 28.23
C ALA A 449 5.70 -30.17 28.57
N LYS A 450 5.07 -29.04 28.92
CA LYS A 450 3.62 -28.94 29.07
C LYS A 450 2.90 -29.01 27.72
N PHE A 451 3.45 -28.36 26.69
CA PHE A 451 2.91 -28.38 25.34
C PHE A 451 2.95 -29.78 24.73
N ASP A 452 4.06 -30.51 24.90
CA ASP A 452 4.19 -31.89 24.44
C ASP A 452 3.21 -32.87 25.09
N LYS A 453 2.70 -32.55 26.29
CA LYS A 453 1.68 -33.35 27.00
C LYS A 453 0.26 -33.07 26.52
N LEU A 454 0.04 -32.00 25.75
CA LEU A 454 -1.28 -31.74 25.17
C LEU A 454 -1.64 -32.86 24.19
N PRO A 455 -2.93 -33.23 24.09
CA PRO A 455 -3.37 -34.27 23.18
C PRO A 455 -2.99 -33.89 21.75
N ARG A 456 -2.08 -34.65 21.15
CA ARG A 456 -1.83 -34.57 19.71
C ARG A 456 -3.05 -35.16 19.03
N LEU A 457 -3.93 -34.31 18.50
CA LEU A 457 -4.97 -34.72 17.58
C LEU A 457 -4.33 -35.09 16.22
N LEU A 458 -3.52 -36.15 16.22
CA LEU A 458 -3.09 -36.87 15.02
C LEU A 458 -4.05 -38.04 14.85
N ASN A 459 -5.30 -37.73 14.49
CA ASN A 459 -6.31 -38.67 14.00
C ASN A 459 -7.40 -37.86 13.28
N ILE A 460 -7.02 -37.18 12.18
CA ILE A 460 -7.89 -36.82 11.06
C ILE A 460 -7.10 -37.11 9.79
#